data_AF-A0AAV5ADJ5-F1
#
_entry.id   AF-A0AAV5ADJ5-F1
#
_cell.length_a   1.000
_cell.length_b   1.000
_cell.length_c   1.000
_cell.angle_alpha   90.00
_cell.angle_beta   90.00
_cell.angle_gamma   90.00
#
_symmetry.space_group_name_H-M   'P 1'
#
loop_
_entity.id
_entity.type
_entity.pdbx_description
1 polymer ?
#
loop_
_entity_poly.entity_id
_entity_poly.type
_entity_poly.pdbx_seq_one_letter_code
_entity_poly.pdbx_strand_id
1 'polypeptide(L)'
;MSSSNTYPYPSRTQKIQGRYGFALVGNDLCLVQFTSSASSVPQMYEAHIFRHTFVSLFSYMQTSTIPGKCILQLFDNNKDEESSDPYSIPLCHFESDTGIVFVSQDVMARYVQLKDLLCPGIGRDVQRRPVSFRSHSIKTGERPSGASIPFSSMNL
;
A
#
# COMPACT_ATOMS: atom_id res chain seq x y z
N MET A 1 4.32 -22.15 42.75
CA MET A 1 4.49 -22.94 41.51
C MET A 1 3.73 -22.20 40.43
N SER A 2 4.44 -21.41 39.63
CA SER A 2 3.86 -20.51 38.64
C SER A 2 3.84 -21.23 37.29
N SER A 3 2.65 -21.53 36.79
CA SER A 3 2.44 -22.18 35.50
C SER A 3 2.74 -21.19 34.38
N SER A 4 3.84 -21.42 33.66
CA SER A 4 4.15 -20.73 32.41
C SER A 4 3.19 -21.24 31.33
N ASN A 5 2.23 -20.42 30.93
CA ASN A 5 1.45 -20.62 29.70
C ASN A 5 2.37 -20.38 28.49
N THR A 6 3.04 -21.43 28.03
CA THR A 6 3.68 -21.47 26.72
C THR A 6 2.60 -21.74 25.69
N TYR A 7 2.16 -20.70 24.98
CA TYR A 7 1.29 -20.85 23.80
C TYR A 7 2.11 -21.41 22.63
N PRO A 8 1.75 -22.56 22.04
CA PRO A 8 2.31 -22.99 20.77
C PRO A 8 1.37 -22.51 19.68
N TYR A 9 1.65 -21.37 19.06
CA TYR A 9 1.11 -21.11 17.72
C TYR A 9 2.26 -21.25 16.72
N PRO A 10 2.41 -22.41 16.09
CA PRO A 10 3.10 -22.46 14.81
C PRO A 10 2.16 -21.78 13.80
N SER A 11 2.36 -20.50 13.50
CA SER A 11 1.78 -19.88 12.32
C SER A 11 2.27 -20.69 11.14
N ARG A 12 1.41 -21.53 10.56
CA ARG A 12 1.77 -22.46 9.49
C ARG A 12 1.86 -21.65 8.20
N THR A 13 2.92 -20.86 8.09
CA THR A 13 3.22 -20.05 6.93
C THR A 13 3.63 -20.96 5.78
N GLN A 14 2.68 -21.27 4.90
CA GLN A 14 2.99 -22.01 3.68
C GLN A 14 3.58 -21.04 2.66
N LYS A 15 4.81 -21.30 2.20
CA LYS A 15 5.30 -20.75 0.94
C LYS A 15 4.40 -21.31 -0.16
N ILE A 16 3.30 -20.64 -0.48
CA ILE A 16 2.42 -21.13 -1.53
C ILE A 16 3.10 -20.88 -2.88
N GLN A 17 3.58 -21.98 -3.47
CA GLN A 17 3.98 -22.06 -4.87
C GLN A 17 2.77 -21.70 -5.73
N GLY A 18 2.92 -20.66 -6.53
CA GLY A 18 1.87 -20.18 -7.41
C GLY A 18 2.37 -19.03 -8.25
N ARG A 19 1.82 -18.91 -9.46
CA ARG A 19 2.08 -17.77 -10.31
C ARG A 19 1.21 -16.61 -9.85
N TYR A 20 1.83 -15.49 -9.52
CA TYR A 20 1.10 -14.29 -9.12
C TYR A 20 1.13 -13.25 -10.25
N GLY A 21 0.28 -12.24 -10.15
CA GLY A 21 0.27 -11.13 -11.08
C GLY A 21 -0.65 -10.01 -10.62
N PHE A 22 -0.67 -8.92 -11.37
CA PHE A 22 -1.68 -7.88 -11.24
C PHE A 22 -2.68 -7.97 -12.38
N ALA A 23 -3.95 -7.84 -12.04
CA ALA A 23 -5.05 -7.80 -13.01
C ALA A 23 -6.06 -6.71 -12.66
N LEU A 24 -6.70 -6.18 -13.70
CA LEU A 24 -7.82 -5.27 -13.58
C LEU A 24 -9.11 -6.07 -13.42
N VAL A 25 -9.72 -6.02 -12.24
CA VAL A 25 -10.99 -6.69 -11.92
C VAL A 25 -12.06 -5.63 -11.74
N GLY A 26 -12.93 -5.48 -12.75
CA GLY A 26 -13.82 -4.33 -12.84
C GLY A 26 -13.02 -3.05 -13.04
N ASN A 27 -13.05 -2.14 -12.06
CA ASN A 27 -12.33 -0.87 -12.08
C ASN A 27 -11.20 -0.82 -11.03
N ASP A 28 -10.83 -1.96 -10.44
CA ASP A 28 -9.84 -2.02 -9.36
C ASP A 28 -8.65 -2.90 -9.74
N LEU A 29 -7.47 -2.48 -9.29
CA LEU A 29 -6.21 -3.20 -9.50
C LEU A 29 -6.05 -4.21 -8.36
N CYS A 30 -6.12 -5.49 -8.71
CA CYS A 30 -6.02 -6.58 -7.73
C CYS A 30 -4.76 -7.40 -7.94
N LEU A 31 -4.21 -7.92 -6.84
CA LEU A 31 -3.24 -9.01 -6.89
C LEU A 31 -4.01 -10.31 -7.19
N VAL A 32 -3.48 -11.13 -8.08
CA VAL A 32 -4.10 -12.39 -8.48
C VAL A 32 -3.12 -13.54 -8.38
N GLN A 33 -3.59 -14.69 -7.93
CA GLN A 33 -2.84 -15.94 -7.93
C GLN A 33 -3.53 -16.91 -8.89
N PHE A 34 -2.82 -17.36 -9.92
CA PHE A 34 -3.37 -18.25 -10.94
C PHE A 34 -3.42 -19.68 -10.44
N THR A 35 -4.59 -20.32 -10.53
CA THR A 35 -4.82 -21.71 -10.10
C THR A 35 -4.72 -22.71 -11.25
N SER A 36 -4.88 -22.23 -12.50
CA SER A 36 -4.79 -23.07 -13.70
C SER A 36 -3.97 -22.40 -14.80
N SER A 37 -3.39 -23.26 -15.66
CA SER A 37 -2.69 -22.84 -16.87
C SER A 37 -3.72 -22.42 -17.93
N ALA A 38 -3.44 -21.36 -18.69
CA ALA A 38 -4.37 -20.76 -19.65
C ALA A 38 -5.13 -21.79 -20.50
N SER A 39 -6.46 -21.73 -20.49
CA SER A 39 -7.31 -22.52 -21.40
C SER A 39 -7.21 -21.99 -22.83
N SER A 40 -7.25 -22.89 -23.82
CA SER A 40 -7.12 -22.57 -25.24
C SER A 40 -8.36 -21.83 -25.79
N VAL A 41 -8.27 -20.49 -25.77
CA VAL A 41 -9.09 -19.48 -26.48
C VAL A 41 -10.44 -19.09 -25.83
N PRO A 42 -10.74 -17.77 -25.69
CA PRO A 42 -9.81 -16.66 -25.52
C PRO A 42 -9.24 -16.75 -24.10
N GLN A 43 -7.90 -16.73 -23.95
CA GLN A 43 -7.17 -17.07 -22.71
C GLN A 43 -7.89 -16.55 -21.45
N MET A 44 -8.64 -17.43 -20.80
CA MET A 44 -9.22 -17.16 -19.49
C MET A 44 -8.36 -17.86 -18.46
N TYR A 45 -8.15 -17.17 -17.36
CA TYR A 45 -7.34 -17.62 -16.25
C TYR A 45 -8.22 -17.72 -15.02
N GLU A 46 -8.30 -18.91 -14.45
CA GLU A 46 -8.88 -19.06 -13.12
C GLU A 46 -7.85 -18.56 -12.09
N ALA A 47 -8.28 -17.64 -11.23
CA ALA A 47 -7.40 -17.02 -10.26
C ALA A 47 -8.11 -16.67 -8.95
N HIS A 48 -7.37 -16.78 -7.85
CA HIS A 48 -7.72 -16.16 -6.58
C HIS A 48 -7.43 -14.66 -6.66
N ILE A 49 -8.40 -13.84 -6.25
CA ILE A 49 -8.31 -12.38 -6.28
C ILE A 49 -8.08 -11.88 -4.86
N PHE A 50 -7.05 -11.06 -4.70
CA PHE A 50 -6.69 -10.40 -3.47
C PHE A 50 -6.73 -8.89 -3.63
N ARG A 51 -7.42 -8.20 -2.73
CA ARG A 51 -7.53 -6.74 -2.71
C ARG A 51 -6.56 -6.13 -1.73
N HIS A 52 -5.94 -5.03 -2.16
CA HIS A 52 -5.05 -4.27 -1.29
C HIS A 52 -5.83 -3.73 -0.10
N THR A 53 -5.35 -3.99 1.11
CA THR A 53 -5.96 -3.49 2.34
C THR A 53 -5.07 -2.43 2.98
N PHE A 54 -3.82 -2.75 3.27
CA PHE A 54 -2.90 -1.85 3.97
C PHE A 54 -1.45 -2.17 3.68
N VAL A 55 -0.60 -1.15 3.47
CA VAL A 55 0.85 -1.29 3.24
C VAL A 55 1.14 -2.35 2.16
N SER A 56 1.64 -3.53 2.53
CA SER A 56 1.97 -4.65 1.64
C SER A 56 1.02 -5.83 1.77
N LEU A 57 -0.15 -5.63 2.38
CA LEU A 57 -1.15 -6.64 2.65
C LEU A 57 -2.24 -6.62 1.57
N PHE A 58 -2.53 -7.81 1.07
CA PHE A 58 -3.62 -8.08 0.15
C PHE A 58 -4.50 -9.17 0.76
N SER A 59 -5.79 -8.89 0.97
CA SER A 59 -6.72 -9.86 1.55
C SER A 59 -7.48 -10.60 0.45
N TYR A 60 -7.65 -11.91 0.62
CA TYR A 60 -8.45 -12.73 -0.27
C TYR A 60 -9.88 -12.20 -0.33
N MET A 61 -10.40 -12.09 -1.55
CA MET A 61 -11.77 -11.66 -1.80
C MET A 61 -12.60 -12.82 -2.34
N GLN A 62 -12.17 -13.40 -3.46
CA GLN A 62 -12.92 -14.43 -4.17
C GLN A 62 -12.05 -15.14 -5.20
N THR A 63 -12.57 -16.23 -5.76
CA THR A 63 -12.02 -16.90 -6.94
C THR A 63 -12.84 -16.51 -8.16
N SER A 64 -12.20 -16.22 -9.29
CA SER A 64 -12.89 -15.86 -10.53
C SER A 64 -12.06 -16.18 -11.76
N THR A 65 -12.73 -16.27 -12.91
CA THR A 65 -12.11 -16.34 -14.23
C THR A 65 -11.83 -14.93 -14.76
N ILE A 66 -10.58 -14.67 -15.10
CA ILE A 66 -10.09 -13.38 -15.58
C ILE A 66 -9.69 -13.50 -17.05
N PRO A 67 -10.23 -12.65 -17.94
CA PRO A 67 -9.76 -12.57 -19.31
C PRO A 67 -8.28 -12.17 -19.35
N GLY A 68 -7.47 -12.81 -20.20
CA GLY A 68 -6.04 -12.53 -20.30
C GLY A 68 -5.71 -11.07 -20.60
N LYS A 69 -6.57 -10.36 -21.34
CA LYS A 69 -6.46 -8.92 -21.60
C LYS A 69 -6.52 -8.03 -20.34
N CYS A 70 -7.08 -8.55 -19.26
CA CYS A 70 -7.16 -7.86 -17.97
C CYS A 70 -5.91 -8.08 -17.12
N ILE A 71 -5.03 -9.01 -17.51
CA ILE A 71 -3.76 -9.25 -16.83
C ILE A 71 -2.76 -8.18 -17.28
N LEU A 72 -2.24 -7.43 -16.31
CA LEU A 72 -1.34 -6.31 -16.55
C LEU A 72 0.11 -6.70 -16.34
N GLN A 73 0.36 -7.58 -15.37
CA GLN A 73 1.70 -8.02 -15.04
C GLN A 73 1.66 -9.43 -14.44
N LEU A 74 2.67 -10.24 -14.77
CA LEU A 74 2.89 -11.56 -14.20
C LEU A 74 4.19 -11.55 -13.39
N PHE A 75 4.19 -12.27 -12.27
CA PHE A 75 5.35 -12.53 -11.44
C PHE A 75 5.74 -14.00 -11.62
N ASP A 76 6.92 -14.21 -12.18
CA ASP A 76 7.49 -15.54 -12.26
C ASP A 76 8.25 -15.81 -10.95
N ASN A 77 7.57 -16.40 -9.98
CA ASN A 77 8.19 -16.91 -8.75
C ASN A 77 9.17 -18.08 -9.02
N ASN A 78 9.14 -18.66 -10.23
CA ASN A 78 9.98 -19.79 -10.60
C ASN A 78 11.45 -19.42 -10.87
N LYS A 79 11.81 -18.13 -10.92
CA LYS A 79 13.22 -17.74 -11.06
C LYS A 79 14.03 -17.85 -9.77
N ASP A 80 13.35 -18.01 -8.62
CA ASP A 80 13.99 -18.06 -7.31
C ASP A 80 14.17 -19.49 -6.76
N GLU A 81 13.62 -20.53 -7.42
CA GLU A 81 13.84 -21.92 -6.98
C GLU A 81 15.23 -22.46 -7.36
N GLU A 82 15.92 -21.83 -8.34
CA GLU A 82 17.29 -22.18 -8.72
C GLU A 82 18.34 -21.32 -7.99
N SER A 83 17.91 -20.26 -7.30
CA SER A 83 18.75 -19.50 -6.40
C SER A 83 18.88 -20.29 -5.09
N SER A 84 19.96 -21.05 -4.97
CA SER A 84 20.38 -21.72 -3.73
C SER A 84 20.74 -20.75 -2.59
N ASP A 85 20.27 -19.50 -2.64
CA ASP A 85 20.48 -18.50 -1.63
C ASP A 85 19.35 -18.58 -0.58
N PRO A 86 19.61 -19.10 0.63
CA PRO A 86 18.61 -19.17 1.69
C PRO A 86 18.09 -17.78 2.14
N TYR A 87 18.71 -16.69 1.68
CA TYR A 87 18.31 -15.31 1.97
C TYR A 87 17.43 -14.67 0.89
N SER A 88 17.09 -15.38 -0.20
CA SER A 88 16.17 -14.84 -1.21
C SER A 88 14.77 -14.63 -0.62
N ILE A 89 14.35 -13.38 -0.51
CA ILE A 89 13.04 -12.99 0.04
C ILE A 89 11.97 -13.27 -1.03
N PRO A 90 10.92 -14.06 -0.74
CA PRO A 90 9.88 -14.36 -1.72
C PRO A 90 9.12 -13.10 -2.13
N LEU A 91 8.79 -12.97 -3.42
CA LEU A 91 8.04 -11.84 -3.94
C LEU A 91 6.63 -11.73 -3.33
N CYS A 92 6.02 -12.87 -3.02
CA CYS A 92 4.71 -12.98 -2.38
C CYS A 92 4.74 -14.07 -1.31
N HIS A 93 4.14 -13.80 -0.16
CA HIS A 93 4.01 -14.72 0.96
C HIS A 93 2.55 -14.81 1.39
N PHE A 94 1.95 -15.99 1.32
CA PHE A 94 0.56 -16.18 1.68
C PHE A 94 0.42 -16.85 3.05
N GLU A 95 -0.44 -16.29 3.89
CA GLU A 95 -0.83 -16.83 5.18
C GLU A 95 -2.22 -17.45 5.05
N SER A 96 -2.26 -18.79 5.09
CA SER A 96 -3.51 -19.55 4.87
C SER A 96 -4.59 -19.29 5.90
N ASP A 97 -4.18 -19.04 7.14
CA ASP A 97 -5.09 -18.91 8.27
C ASP A 97 -5.88 -17.60 8.21
N THR A 98 -5.30 -16.57 7.59
CA THR A 98 -5.88 -15.23 7.47
C THR A 98 -6.38 -14.93 6.06
N GLY A 99 -5.96 -15.70 5.07
CA GLY A 99 -6.24 -15.41 3.66
C GLY A 99 -5.49 -14.17 3.16
N ILE A 100 -4.39 -13.80 3.82
CA ILE A 100 -3.61 -12.59 3.51
C ILE A 100 -2.37 -12.96 2.69
N VAL A 101 -2.12 -12.18 1.64
CA VAL A 101 -0.85 -12.17 0.92
C VAL A 101 -0.06 -10.94 1.32
N PHE A 102 1.15 -11.17 1.81
CA PHE A 102 2.19 -10.17 2.01
C PHE A 102 3.03 -10.10 0.73
N VAL A 103 3.23 -8.91 0.17
CA VAL A 103 4.06 -8.71 -1.02
C VAL A 103 5.37 -8.01 -0.68
N SER A 104 6.42 -8.31 -1.45
CA SER A 104 7.71 -7.62 -1.31
C SER A 104 7.61 -6.14 -1.69
N GLN A 105 8.60 -5.35 -1.28
CA GLN A 105 8.67 -3.93 -1.61
C GLN A 105 8.65 -3.68 -3.12
N ASP A 106 9.31 -4.54 -3.91
CA ASP A 106 9.35 -4.41 -5.37
C ASP A 106 7.99 -4.66 -6.02
N VAL A 107 7.26 -5.66 -5.54
CA VAL A 107 5.89 -5.93 -6.00
C VAL A 107 4.96 -4.79 -5.61
N MET A 108 5.11 -4.24 -4.40
CA MET A 108 4.32 -3.10 -3.96
C MET A 108 4.63 -1.83 -4.75
N ALA A 109 5.90 -1.58 -5.09
CA ALA A 109 6.29 -0.45 -5.95
C ALA A 109 5.63 -0.55 -7.33
N ARG A 110 5.59 -1.76 -7.92
CA ARG A 110 4.89 -2.02 -9.18
C ARG A 110 3.39 -1.81 -9.08
N TYR A 111 2.76 -2.24 -7.97
CA TYR A 111 1.35 -1.96 -7.71
C TYR A 111 1.05 -0.47 -7.71
N VAL A 112 1.84 0.34 -6.99
CA VAL A 112 1.66 1.80 -6.93
C VAL A 112 1.79 2.42 -8.31
N GLN A 113 2.81 2.03 -9.08
CA GLN A 113 2.99 2.53 -10.45
C GLN A 113 1.80 2.22 -11.35
N LEU A 114 1.32 0.96 -11.35
CA LEU A 114 0.16 0.56 -12.15
C LEU A 114 -1.11 1.28 -11.69
N LYS A 115 -1.31 1.42 -10.38
CA LYS A 115 -2.46 2.13 -9.82
C LYS A 115 -2.48 3.60 -10.22
N ASP A 116 -1.34 4.26 -10.20
CA ASP A 116 -1.20 5.66 -10.60
C ASP A 116 -1.44 5.88 -12.10
N LEU A 117 -1.08 4.91 -12.94
CA LEU A 117 -1.32 4.94 -14.38
C LEU A 117 -2.80 4.72 -14.73
N LEU A 118 -3.47 3.80 -14.03
CA LEU A 118 -4.86 3.41 -14.32
C LEU A 118 -5.88 4.32 -13.65
N CYS A 119 -5.52 4.93 -12.51
CA CYS A 119 -6.35 5.85 -11.75
C CYS A 119 -5.59 7.16 -11.44
N PRO A 120 -5.26 7.99 -12.45
CA PRO A 120 -4.57 9.25 -12.23
C PRO A 120 -5.50 10.22 -11.49
N GLY A 121 -5.45 10.24 -10.16
CA GLY A 121 -6.18 11.23 -9.36
C GLY A 121 -6.60 10.84 -7.96
N ILE A 122 -6.56 9.56 -7.55
CA ILE A 122 -7.11 9.16 -6.23
C ILE A 122 -6.15 9.47 -5.05
N GLY A 123 -4.89 9.90 -5.31
CA GLY A 123 -3.91 10.13 -4.25
C GLY A 123 -2.93 11.30 -4.45
N ARG A 124 -3.10 12.14 -5.49
CA ARG A 124 -2.14 13.23 -5.77
C ARG A 124 -2.30 14.48 -4.89
N ASP A 125 -3.28 14.53 -4.00
CA ASP A 125 -3.42 15.66 -3.05
C ASP A 125 -2.55 15.55 -1.79
N VAL A 126 -1.76 14.46 -1.64
CA VAL A 126 -0.82 14.31 -0.50
C VAL A 126 0.65 14.49 -0.91
N GLN A 127 0.93 14.98 -2.12
CA GLN A 127 2.26 15.54 -2.42
C GLN A 127 2.34 16.97 -1.89
N ARG A 128 2.77 17.06 -0.61
CA ARG A 128 3.55 18.13 0.00
C ARG A 128 3.52 19.46 -0.77
N ARG A 129 2.57 20.33 -0.44
CA ARG A 129 2.77 21.77 -0.67
C ARG A 129 4.09 22.15 0.03
N PRO A 130 5.11 22.67 -0.68
CA PRO A 130 6.14 23.41 0.01
C PRO A 130 5.42 24.58 0.68
N VAL A 131 5.38 24.57 2.00
CA VAL A 131 4.92 25.70 2.78
C VAL A 131 5.95 26.79 2.52
N SER A 132 5.66 27.64 1.54
CA SER A 132 6.27 28.96 1.48
C SER A 132 5.90 29.61 2.80
N PHE A 133 6.82 29.61 3.75
CA PHE A 133 6.80 30.51 4.88
C PHE A 133 6.94 31.93 4.30
N ARG A 134 5.83 32.48 3.82
CA ARG A 134 5.68 33.93 3.70
C ARG A 134 5.64 34.45 5.12
N SER A 135 6.78 34.94 5.59
CA SER A 135 6.92 35.72 6.81
C SER A 135 5.99 36.92 6.73
N HIS A 136 4.79 36.80 7.30
CA HIS A 136 3.94 37.95 7.57
C HIS A 136 4.46 38.61 8.84
N SER A 137 5.14 39.75 8.63
CA SER A 137 5.56 40.66 9.69
C SER A 137 4.34 41.05 10.51
N ILE A 138 4.33 40.69 11.80
CA ILE A 138 3.32 41.13 12.75
C ILE A 138 3.54 42.64 12.96
N LYS A 139 2.74 43.47 12.28
CA LYS A 139 2.60 44.88 12.65
C LYS A 139 1.63 44.94 13.83
N THR A 140 2.19 45.10 15.02
CA THR A 140 1.47 45.43 16.25
C THR A 140 0.59 46.66 16.04
N GLY A 141 -0.63 46.56 16.58
CA GLY A 141 -1.76 47.43 16.32
C GLY A 141 -1.51 48.92 16.57
N GLU A 142 -1.98 49.71 15.60
CA GLU A 142 -2.22 51.13 15.76
C GLU A 142 -3.42 51.32 16.72
N ARG A 143 -3.20 52.09 17.77
CA ARG A 143 -4.22 52.52 18.75
C ARG A 143 -4.77 53.87 18.28
N PRO A 144 -6.10 54.09 18.22
CA PRO A 144 -6.66 55.33 17.74
C PRO A 144 -6.43 56.49 18.72
N SER A 145 -6.23 57.65 18.12
CA SER A 145 -6.01 58.98 18.66
C SER A 145 -7.12 59.45 19.61
N GLY A 146 -6.73 60.11 20.71
CA GLY A 146 -7.68 60.81 21.58
C GLY A 146 -7.03 61.51 22.78
N ALA A 147 -6.88 62.83 22.67
CA ALA A 147 -6.87 63.85 23.72
C ALA A 147 -5.66 64.00 24.69
N SER A 148 -4.75 64.91 24.29
CA SER A 148 -4.23 66.11 24.98
C SER A 148 -4.19 66.26 26.54
N ILE A 149 -2.94 66.36 27.07
CA ILE A 149 -2.27 67.30 28.05
C ILE A 149 -2.89 67.61 29.45
N PRO A 150 -2.14 68.16 30.46
CA PRO A 150 -0.68 68.36 30.63
C PRO A 150 -0.08 68.07 32.05
N PHE A 151 1.27 68.16 32.12
CA PHE A 151 2.17 68.51 33.23
C PHE A 151 1.65 68.64 34.67
N SER A 152 2.30 67.97 35.62
CA SER A 152 3.20 68.61 36.61
C SER A 152 3.91 67.60 37.52
N SER A 153 5.17 67.90 37.78
CA SER A 153 6.05 67.32 38.79
C SER A 153 5.51 67.49 40.21
N MET A 154 5.82 66.55 41.12
CA MET A 154 6.26 66.89 42.47
C MET A 154 6.85 65.68 43.21
N ASN A 155 8.03 65.90 43.78
CA ASN A 155 8.69 65.07 44.77
C ASN A 155 7.82 64.90 46.02
N LEU A 156 7.86 63.70 46.62
CA LEU A 156 8.25 63.44 48.02
C LEU A 156 8.37 61.93 48.24
#